data_AF-A0AAU4B2V8-F1
#
_entry.id   AF-A0AAU4B2V8-F1
#
_cell.length_a   1.000
_cell.length_b   1.000
_cell.length_c   1.000
_cell.angle_alpha   90.00
_cell.angle_beta   90.00
_cell.angle_gamma   90.00
#
_symmetry.space_group_name_H-M   'P 1'
#
loop_
_entity.id
_entity.type
_entity.pdbx_description
1 polymer ?
#
loop_
_entity_poly.entity_id
_entity_poly.type
_entity_poly.pdbx_seq_one_letter_code
_entity_poly.pdbx_strand_id
1 'polypeptide(L)'
;MTRISCTYFLESHADARGNGAPNPVLYVYPDGVRSGAVTFQISDSMPMDDRVRAAKALLRGAQQLHDAVVADAERKRTAEDELAEARAEIARLKAEAGGDV
;
A
#
# COMPACT_ATOMS: atom_id res chain seq x y z
N MET A 1 3.87 28.77 -5.02
CA MET A 1 3.04 27.60 -4.65
C MET A 1 3.82 26.81 -3.61
N THR A 2 3.33 26.77 -2.37
CA THR A 2 4.05 26.11 -1.27
C THR A 2 3.73 24.62 -1.29
N ARG A 3 4.73 23.77 -1.49
CA ARG A 3 4.57 22.32 -1.40
C ARG A 3 4.63 21.92 0.07
N ILE A 4 3.52 21.47 0.62
CA ILE A 4 3.48 20.80 1.92
C ILE A 4 3.57 19.29 1.64
N SER A 5 4.54 18.62 2.26
CA SER A 5 4.73 17.18 2.16
C SER A 5 4.79 16.62 3.58
N CYS A 6 3.84 15.76 3.91
CA CYS A 6 3.83 15.01 5.16
C CYS A 6 3.83 13.53 4.79
N THR A 7 4.83 12.79 5.27
CA THR A 7 4.94 11.34 5.05
C THR A 7 4.75 10.64 6.39
N TYR A 8 3.89 9.62 6.39
CA TYR A 8 3.63 8.79 7.55
C TYR A 8 3.93 7.33 7.17
N PHE A 9 4.57 6.60 8.06
CA PHE A 9 4.75 5.16 7.91
C PHE A 9 3.52 4.45 8.44
N LEU A 10 2.93 3.57 7.63
CA LEU A 10 1.80 2.73 8.03
C LEU A 10 2.35 1.42 8.58
N GLU A 11 1.91 1.04 9.77
CA GLU A 11 2.30 -0.23 10.40
C GLU A 11 1.33 -1.36 10.01
N SER A 12 1.64 -2.59 10.42
CA SER A 12 0.87 -3.81 10.07
C SER A 12 -0.60 -3.77 10.47
N HIS A 13 -0.98 -2.86 11.37
CA HIS A 13 -2.34 -2.70 11.86
C HIS A 13 -3.02 -1.42 11.38
N ALA A 14 -2.45 -0.73 10.39
CA ALA A 14 -3.01 0.50 9.89
C ALA A 14 -4.47 0.31 9.42
N ASP A 15 -5.34 1.24 9.82
CA ASP A 15 -6.78 1.22 9.51
C ASP A 15 -7.19 2.57 8.91
N ALA A 16 -8.23 2.56 8.08
CA ALA A 16 -8.79 3.77 7.50
C ALA A 16 -10.32 3.76 7.59
N ARG A 17 -10.90 4.86 8.08
CA ARG A 17 -12.34 5.00 8.30
C ARG A 17 -12.87 6.30 7.72
N GLY A 18 -13.96 6.23 6.96
CA GLY A 18 -14.74 7.40 6.57
C GLY A 18 -15.85 7.70 7.60
N ASN A 19 -16.19 8.99 7.77
CA ASN A 19 -17.44 9.40 8.41
C ASN A 19 -18.40 10.05 7.40
N GLY A 20 -19.70 9.82 7.58
CA GLY A 20 -20.77 10.46 6.82
C GLY A 20 -20.96 11.95 7.17
N ALA A 21 -21.73 12.63 6.32
CA ALA A 21 -21.96 14.08 6.24
C ALA A 21 -22.51 14.72 7.56
N PRO A 22 -22.42 16.06 7.75
CA PRO A 22 -22.24 17.13 6.74
C PRO A 22 -20.80 17.39 6.28
N ASN A 23 -19.81 17.04 7.10
CA ASN A 23 -18.38 17.26 6.85
C ASN A 23 -17.65 15.92 6.75
N PRO A 24 -17.56 15.32 5.55
CA PRO A 24 -16.95 14.01 5.39
C PRO A 24 -15.46 14.09 5.69
N VAL A 25 -15.01 13.16 6.54
CA VAL A 25 -13.61 13.03 6.97
C VAL A 25 -13.17 11.60 6.74
N LEU A 26 -11.98 11.45 6.16
CA LEU A 26 -11.22 10.21 6.16
C LEU A 26 -10.21 10.26 7.31
N TYR A 27 -10.30 9.29 8.21
CA TYR A 27 -9.34 9.05 9.28
C TYR A 27 -8.41 7.93 8.82
N VAL A 28 -7.10 8.15 8.87
CA VAL A 28 -6.07 7.12 8.68
C VAL A 28 -5.35 6.95 10.01
N TYR A 29 -5.39 5.74 10.55
CA TYR A 29 -4.78 5.35 11.83
C TYR A 29 -3.52 4.55 11.53
N PRO A 30 -2.31 5.14 11.61
CA PRO A 30 -1.09 4.46 11.18
C PRO A 30 -0.71 3.26 12.07
N ASP A 31 -1.09 3.30 13.34
CA ASP A 31 -0.77 2.30 14.39
C ASP A 31 -1.90 1.28 14.62
N GLY A 32 -3.09 1.51 14.05
CA GLY A 32 -4.29 0.70 14.28
C GLY A 32 -4.95 0.86 15.66
N VAL A 33 -4.28 1.48 16.63
CA VAL A 33 -4.78 1.64 18.02
C VAL A 33 -5.81 2.77 18.11
N ARG A 34 -6.07 3.49 17.01
CA ARG A 34 -6.93 4.67 16.95
C ARG A 34 -6.54 5.77 17.94
N SER A 35 -5.30 5.74 18.40
CA SER A 35 -4.74 6.68 19.38
C SER A 35 -4.35 8.00 18.72
N GLY A 36 -3.92 7.94 17.45
CA GLY A 36 -3.65 9.09 16.59
C GLY A 36 -4.14 8.83 15.16
N ALA A 37 -4.73 9.85 14.54
CA ALA A 37 -5.19 9.78 13.16
C ALA A 37 -4.67 10.96 12.32
N VAL A 38 -4.27 10.66 11.09
CA VAL A 38 -4.16 11.66 10.03
C VAL A 38 -5.55 11.83 9.43
N THR A 39 -6.05 13.07 9.41
CA THR A 39 -7.40 13.36 8.94
C THR A 39 -7.39 14.14 7.63
N PHE A 40 -8.25 13.72 6.70
CA PHE A 40 -8.51 14.45 5.46
C PHE A 40 -9.99 14.84 5.45
N GLN A 41 -10.25 16.13 5.65
CA GLN A 41 -11.59 16.69 5.64
C GLN A 41 -11.86 17.42 4.32
N ILE A 42 -13.01 17.13 3.71
CA ILE A 42 -13.50 17.91 2.57
C ILE A 42 -14.41 19.01 3.13
N SER A 43 -14.00 20.27 2.95
CA SER A 43 -14.74 21.44 3.44
C SER A 43 -16.18 21.47 2.95
N ASP A 44 -17.12 21.81 3.83
CA ASP A 44 -18.53 22.03 3.48
C ASP A 44 -18.76 23.30 2.65
N SER A 45 -17.84 24.26 2.71
CA SER A 45 -17.85 25.47 1.88
C SER A 45 -17.52 25.23 0.40
N MET A 46 -17.06 24.03 0.03
CA MET A 46 -16.80 23.67 -1.36
C MET A 46 -18.11 23.36 -2.11
N PRO A 47 -18.24 23.76 -3.40
CA PRO A 47 -19.33 23.30 -4.26
C PRO A 47 -19.44 21.78 -4.29
N MET A 48 -20.66 21.24 -4.37
CA MET A 48 -20.87 19.78 -4.27
C MET A 48 -20.07 18.99 -5.31
N ASP A 49 -20.02 19.46 -6.57
CA ASP A 49 -19.25 18.79 -7.63
C ASP A 49 -17.74 18.75 -7.32
N ASP A 50 -17.23 19.80 -6.68
CA ASP A 50 -15.82 19.87 -6.26
C ASP A 50 -15.55 18.90 -5.11
N ARG A 51 -16.50 18.74 -4.18
CA ARG A 51 -16.43 17.75 -3.10
C ARG A 51 -16.39 16.33 -3.66
N VAL A 52 -17.27 16.03 -4.64
CA VAL A 52 -17.29 14.73 -5.33
C VAL A 52 -15.98 14.49 -6.06
N ARG A 53 -15.44 15.50 -6.75
CA ARG A 53 -14.15 15.41 -7.47
C ARG A 53 -12.99 15.14 -6.50
N ALA A 54 -12.94 15.84 -5.37
CA ALA A 54 -11.92 15.63 -4.35
C ALA A 54 -11.98 14.21 -3.76
N ALA A 55 -13.18 13.72 -3.44
CA ALA A 55 -13.37 12.34 -2.96
C ALA A 55 -12.91 11.29 -3.99
N LYS A 56 -13.25 11.48 -5.28
CA LYS A 56 -12.81 10.61 -6.37
C LYS A 56 -11.28 10.61 -6.55
N ALA A 57 -10.64 11.76 -6.35
CA ALA A 57 -9.18 11.86 -6.43
C ALA A 57 -8.49 11.08 -5.29
N LEU A 58 -9.00 11.20 -4.05
CA LEU A 58 -8.51 10.44 -2.90
C LEU A 58 -8.65 8.93 -3.13
N LEU A 59 -9.82 8.47 -3.59
CA LEU A 59 -10.06 7.05 -3.90
C LEU A 59 -9.08 6.53 -4.96
N ARG A 60 -8.86 7.30 -6.03
CA ARG A 60 -7.93 6.92 -7.10
C ARG A 60 -6.50 6.79 -6.59
N GLY A 61 -6.04 7.74 -5.77
CA GLY A 61 -4.71 7.68 -5.17
C GLY A 61 -4.53 6.48 -4.23
N ALA A 62 -5.55 6.18 -3.43
CA ALA A 62 -5.56 5.00 -2.56
C ALA A 62 -5.50 3.69 -3.38
N GLN A 63 -6.25 3.60 -4.49
CA GLN A 63 -6.20 2.45 -5.39
C GLN A 63 -4.82 2.29 -6.03
N GLN A 64 -4.20 3.37 -6.49
CA GLN A 64 -2.85 3.32 -7.05
C GLN A 64 -1.81 2.82 -6.04
N LEU A 65 -1.92 3.25 -4.78
CA LEU A 65 -1.06 2.76 -3.70
C LEU A 65 -1.27 1.26 -3.48
N HIS A 66 -2.53 0.81 -3.40
CA HIS A 66 -2.88 -0.61 -3.28
C HIS A 66 -2.25 -1.44 -4.41
N ASP A 67 -2.47 -1.04 -5.66
CA ASP A 67 -2.00 -1.78 -6.83
C ASP A 67 -0.47 -1.85 -6.87
N ALA A 68 0.22 -0.78 -6.46
CA ALA A 68 1.68 -0.75 -6.38
C ALA A 68 2.22 -1.73 -5.32
N VAL A 69 1.57 -1.83 -4.15
CA VAL A 69 1.96 -2.77 -3.08
C VAL A 69 1.71 -4.21 -3.51
N VAL A 70 0.56 -4.50 -4.14
CA VAL A 70 0.25 -5.84 -4.64
C VAL A 70 1.26 -6.26 -5.71
N ALA A 71 1.52 -5.40 -6.70
CA ALA A 71 2.49 -5.70 -7.76
C ALA A 71 3.90 -5.93 -7.19
N ASP A 72 4.29 -5.19 -6.14
CA ASP A 72 5.58 -5.41 -5.48
C ASP A 72 5.64 -6.75 -4.74
N ALA A 73 4.57 -7.13 -4.06
CA ALA A 73 4.46 -8.42 -3.39
C ALA A 73 4.55 -9.59 -4.40
N GLU A 74 3.88 -9.48 -5.55
CA GLU A 74 3.93 -10.49 -6.62
C GLU A 74 5.33 -10.64 -7.21
N ARG A 75 6.01 -9.51 -7.48
CA ARG A 75 7.40 -9.54 -7.97
C ARG A 75 8.35 -10.22 -6.97
N LYS A 76 8.21 -9.91 -5.68
CA LYS A 76 9.05 -10.50 -4.63
C LYS A 76 8.82 -12.00 -4.49
N ARG A 77 7.56 -12.45 -4.49
CA ARG A 77 7.24 -13.88 -4.45
C ARG A 77 7.80 -14.62 -5.66
N THR A 78 7.66 -14.04 -6.86
CA THR A 78 8.22 -14.62 -8.09
C THR A 78 9.74 -14.75 -8.02
N ALA A 79 10.44 -13.71 -7.55
CA ALA A 79 11.89 -13.75 -7.38
C ALA A 79 12.34 -14.77 -6.32
N GLU A 80 11.57 -14.96 -5.25
CA GLU A 80 11.82 -15.99 -4.24
C GLU A 80 11.64 -17.41 -4.82
N ASP A 81 10.59 -17.62 -5.62
CA ASP A 81 10.31 -18.88 -6.29
C ASP A 81 11.42 -19.21 -7.31
N GLU A 82 11.84 -18.25 -8.14
CA GLU A 82 12.95 -18.41 -9.09
C GLU A 82 14.28 -18.71 -8.39
N LEU A 83 14.55 -18.06 -7.25
CA LEU A 83 15.75 -18.32 -6.46
C LEU A 83 15.73 -19.73 -5.85
N ALA A 84 14.55 -20.21 -5.42
CA ALA A 84 14.39 -21.56 -4.90
C ALA A 84 14.62 -22.61 -6.00
N GLU A 85 14.07 -22.39 -7.20
CA GLU A 85 14.28 -23.24 -8.37
C GLU A 85 15.76 -23.27 -8.78
N ALA A 86 16.42 -22.10 -8.86
CA ALA A 86 17.85 -22.01 -9.16
C ALA A 86 18.71 -22.74 -8.12
N ARG A 87 18.35 -22.67 -6.83
CA ARG A 87 19.04 -23.41 -5.76
C ARG A 87 18.84 -24.91 -5.90
N ALA A 88 17.64 -25.37 -6.26
CA ALA A 88 17.36 -26.78 -6.51
C ALA A 88 18.14 -27.33 -7.71
N GLU A 89 18.23 -26.56 -8.79
CA GLU A 89 18.99 -26.93 -9.99
C GLU A 89 20.50 -27.02 -9.69
N ILE A 90 21.06 -26.05 -8.96
CA ILE A 90 22.47 -26.11 -8.51
C ILE A 90 22.72 -27.35 -7.64
N ALA A 91 21.79 -27.70 -6.75
CA ALA A 91 21.92 -28.89 -5.92
C ALA A 91 21.89 -30.18 -6.76
N ARG A 92 21.03 -30.24 -7.79
CA ARG A 92 20.99 -31.37 -8.74
C ARG A 92 22.31 -31.50 -9.51
N LEU A 93 22.78 -30.40 -10.11
CA LEU A 93 24.04 -30.38 -10.86
C LEU A 93 25.25 -30.76 -9.99
N LYS A 94 25.28 -30.34 -8.71
CA LYS A 94 26.33 -30.75 -7.78
C LYS A 94 26.28 -32.24 -7.43
N ALA A 95 25.08 -32.81 -7.29
CA ALA A 95 24.91 -34.23 -7.04
C ALA A 95 25.33 -35.07 -8.26
N GLU A 96 24.98 -34.63 -9.47
CA GLU A 96 25.42 -35.24 -10.74
C GLU A 96 26.94 -35.16 -10.91
N ALA A 97 27.56 -34.01 -10.59
CA ALA A 97 29.01 -33.82 -10.68
C ALA A 97 29.83 -34.55 -9.59
N GLY A 98 29.19 -34.96 -8.49
CA GLY A 98 29.82 -35.66 -7.37
C GLY A 98 29.62 -37.18 -7.37
N GLY A 99 28.83 -37.73 -8.31
CA GLY A 99 28.47 -39.15 -8.39
C GLY A 99 29.38 -40.02 -9.27
N ASP A 100 30.47 -39.47 -9.80
CA ASP A 100 31.36 -40.12 -10.79
C ASP A 100 32.70 -40.61 -10.19
N VAL A 101 32.71 -41.05 -8.91
CA VAL A 101 33.86 -41.69 -8.26
C VAL A 101 33.45 -42.97 -7.55
#